data_AF-A0A948ZL42-F1
#
_entry.id   AF-A0A948ZL42-F1
#
_cell.length_a   1.000
_cell.length_b   1.000
_cell.length_c   1.000
_cell.angle_alpha   90.00
_cell.angle_beta   90.00
_cell.angle_gamma   90.00
#
_symmetry.space_group_name_H-M   'P 1'
#
loop_
_entity.id
_entity.type
_entity.pdbx_description
1 polymer ?
#
loop_
_entity_poly.entity_id
_entity_poly.type
_entity_poly.pdbx_seq_one_letter_code
_entity_poly.pdbx_strand_id
1 'polypeptide(L)'
;MQDATTIERIRQKYLALGPVMDERIRRQWAATEASALGWGGASTVSIATGLARNTISVGTRELEYRQTHPDEIVGVRIRSPGGGRKSLGETAPGLL
;
A
#
# COMPACT_ATOMS: atom_id res chain seq x y z
N MET A 1 -13.60 18.65 -7.88
CA MET A 1 -14.69 17.66 -7.84
C MET A 1 -14.07 16.36 -8.35
N GLN A 2 -14.25 15.22 -7.69
CA GLN A 2 -13.68 13.97 -8.21
C GLN A 2 -14.46 13.59 -9.46
N ASP A 3 -13.78 13.50 -10.60
CA ASP A 3 -14.44 13.18 -11.86
C ASP A 3 -14.93 11.72 -11.82
N ALA A 4 -16.24 11.52 -11.86
CA ALA A 4 -16.86 10.18 -11.79
C ALA A 4 -16.31 9.22 -12.86
N THR A 5 -15.97 9.76 -14.04
CA THR A 5 -15.30 9.04 -15.13
C THR A 5 -13.93 8.49 -14.72
N THR A 6 -13.16 9.25 -13.94
CA THR A 6 -11.84 8.82 -13.46
C THR A 6 -11.96 7.70 -12.42
N ILE A 7 -12.91 7.82 -11.49
CA ILE A 7 -13.22 6.78 -10.50
C ILE A 7 -13.59 5.48 -11.23
N GLU A 8 -14.47 5.56 -12.23
CA GLU A 8 -14.91 4.37 -12.96
C GLU A 8 -13.77 3.73 -13.76
N ARG A 9 -12.93 4.52 -14.42
CA ARG A 9 -11.75 4.01 -15.11
C ARG A 9 -10.80 3.25 -14.18
N ILE A 10 -10.55 3.76 -12.98
CA ILE A 10 -9.71 3.06 -12.00
C ILE A 10 -10.38 1.78 -11.53
N ARG A 11 -11.69 1.82 -11.25
CA ARG A 11 -12.46 0.65 -10.83
C ARG A 11 -12.37 -0.47 -11.86
N GLN A 12 -12.54 -0.16 -13.15
CA GLN A 12 -12.44 -1.13 -14.23
C GLN A 12 -11.06 -1.79 -14.30
N LYS A 13 -9.98 -0.99 -14.24
CA LYS A 13 -8.62 -1.55 -14.19
C LYS A 13 -8.40 -2.45 -12.98
N TYR A 14 -8.89 -2.02 -11.80
CA TYR A 14 -8.74 -2.76 -10.56
C TYR A 14 -9.47 -4.11 -10.58
N LEU A 15 -10.71 -4.14 -11.08
CA LEU A 15 -11.48 -5.37 -11.21
C LEU A 15 -10.85 -6.34 -12.21
N ALA A 16 -10.30 -5.82 -13.32
CA ALA A 16 -9.64 -6.64 -14.33
C ALA A 16 -8.36 -7.34 -13.82
N LEU A 17 -7.54 -6.62 -13.03
CA LEU A 17 -6.28 -7.16 -12.51
C LEU A 17 -6.39 -7.77 -11.11
N GLY A 18 -7.46 -7.47 -10.37
CA GLY A 18 -7.68 -7.88 -8.99
C GLY A 18 -7.45 -9.39 -8.73
N PRO A 19 -7.93 -10.32 -9.58
CA PRO A 19 -7.73 -11.75 -9.40
C PRO A 19 -6.27 -12.22 -9.51
N VAL A 20 -5.40 -11.46 -10.22
CA VAL A 20 -4.00 -11.83 -10.45
C VAL A 20 -3.02 -11.06 -9.57
N MET A 21 -3.50 -10.03 -8.87
CA MET A 21 -2.69 -9.23 -7.95
C MET A 21 -2.64 -9.86 -6.56
N ASP A 22 -1.42 -10.15 -6.10
CA ASP A 22 -1.20 -10.36 -4.67
C ASP A 22 -1.35 -9.05 -3.88
N GLU A 23 -1.33 -9.14 -2.55
CA GLU A 23 -1.53 -7.97 -1.68
C GLU A 23 -0.44 -6.88 -1.87
N ARG A 24 0.79 -7.25 -2.25
CA ARG A 24 1.88 -6.28 -2.49
C ARG A 24 1.72 -5.57 -3.82
N ILE A 25 1.46 -6.32 -4.89
CA ILE A 25 1.21 -5.75 -6.21
C ILE A 25 -0.02 -4.86 -6.14
N ARG A 26 -1.07 -5.28 -5.42
CA ARG A 26 -2.29 -4.50 -5.23
C ARG A 26 -2.02 -3.12 -4.60
N ARG A 27 -1.29 -3.08 -3.48
CA ARG A 27 -0.96 -1.81 -2.80
C ARG A 27 -0.05 -0.91 -3.63
N GLN A 28 0.92 -1.48 -4.34
CA GLN A 28 1.84 -0.73 -5.22
C GLN A 28 1.11 -0.20 -6.45
N TRP A 29 0.25 -0.99 -7.08
CA TRP A 29 -0.58 -0.56 -8.19
C TRP A 29 -1.50 0.61 -7.79
N ALA A 30 -2.17 0.49 -6.64
CA ALA A 30 -3.02 1.56 -6.12
C ALA A 30 -2.21 2.84 -5.84
N ALA A 31 -0.99 2.72 -5.33
CA ALA A 31 -0.09 3.85 -5.11
C ALA A 31 0.35 4.51 -6.43
N THR A 32 0.65 3.73 -7.47
CA THR A 32 0.98 4.24 -8.81
C THR A 32 -0.18 5.03 -9.40
N GLU A 33 -1.40 4.49 -9.37
CA GLU A 33 -2.59 5.21 -9.87
C GLU A 33 -2.86 6.48 -9.04
N ALA A 34 -2.67 6.43 -7.73
CA ALA A 34 -2.84 7.59 -6.86
C ALA A 34 -1.81 8.69 -7.15
N SER A 35 -0.55 8.31 -7.38
CA SER A 35 0.53 9.24 -7.75
C SER A 35 0.28 9.89 -9.11
N ALA A 36 -0.16 9.12 -10.10
CA ALA A 36 -0.48 9.63 -11.44
C ALA A 36 -1.62 10.67 -11.43
N LEU A 37 -2.56 10.57 -10.48
CA LEU A 37 -3.64 11.54 -10.30
C LEU A 37 -3.23 12.79 -9.51
N GLY A 38 -2.09 12.78 -8.81
CA GLY A 38 -1.63 13.89 -7.99
C GLY A 38 -2.54 14.18 -6.78
N TRP A 39 -2.86 15.46 -6.56
CA TRP A 39 -3.63 15.88 -5.39
C TRP A 39 -5.02 15.24 -5.34
N GLY A 40 -5.35 14.60 -4.22
CA GLY A 40 -6.60 13.86 -4.06
C GLY A 40 -6.61 12.46 -4.70
N GLY A 41 -5.54 12.06 -5.40
CA GLY A 41 -5.44 10.76 -6.07
C GLY A 41 -5.67 9.57 -5.15
N ALA A 42 -5.09 9.59 -3.94
CA ALA A 42 -5.30 8.54 -2.95
C ALA A 42 -6.77 8.42 -2.51
N SER A 43 -7.51 9.53 -2.42
CA SER A 43 -8.94 9.51 -2.11
C SER A 43 -9.74 8.93 -3.28
N THR A 44 -9.45 9.36 -4.51
CA THR A 44 -10.09 8.86 -5.74
C THR A 44 -9.88 7.35 -5.90
N VAL A 45 -8.65 6.86 -5.73
CA VAL A 45 -8.33 5.42 -5.82
C VAL A 45 -9.01 4.64 -4.69
N SER A 46 -9.03 5.17 -3.47
CA SER A 46 -9.72 4.54 -2.34
C SER A 46 -11.21 4.36 -2.63
N ILE A 47 -11.87 5.38 -3.21
CA ILE A 47 -13.29 5.32 -3.60
C ILE A 47 -13.52 4.32 -4.75
N ALA A 48 -12.61 4.26 -5.72
CA ALA A 48 -12.74 3.36 -6.86
C ALA A 48 -12.57 1.88 -6.47
N THR A 49 -11.64 1.59 -5.56
CA THR A 49 -11.17 0.23 -5.25
C THR A 49 -11.67 -0.33 -3.91
N GLY A 50 -12.13 0.53 -3.00
CA GLY A 50 -12.44 0.18 -1.61
C GLY A 50 -11.22 -0.01 -0.71
N LEU A 51 -10.00 0.19 -1.22
CA LEU A 51 -8.79 0.09 -0.41
C LEU A 51 -8.70 1.23 0.59
N ALA A 52 -8.22 0.92 1.80
CA ALA A 52 -7.95 1.93 2.80
C ALA A 52 -6.86 2.89 2.31
N ARG A 53 -7.02 4.20 2.56
CA ARG A 53 -6.01 5.21 2.23
C ARG A 53 -4.64 4.90 2.81
N ASN A 54 -4.60 4.30 4.01
CA ASN A 54 -3.34 3.82 4.62
C ASN A 54 -2.64 2.75 3.76
N THR A 55 -3.39 1.81 3.15
CA THR A 55 -2.82 0.80 2.23
C THR A 55 -2.16 1.46 1.02
N ILE A 56 -2.79 2.50 0.47
CA ILE A 56 -2.24 3.28 -0.65
C ILE A 56 -0.97 4.00 -0.20
N SER A 57 -0.97 4.66 0.97
CA SER A 57 0.22 5.31 1.53
C SER A 57 1.37 4.34 1.78
N VAL A 58 1.09 3.12 2.24
CA VAL A 58 2.11 2.07 2.38
C VAL A 58 2.70 1.71 1.02
N GLY A 59 1.86 1.51 0.00
CA GLY A 59 2.32 1.28 -1.37
C GLY A 59 3.20 2.41 -1.90
N THR A 60 2.86 3.67 -1.62
CA THR A 60 3.67 4.84 -2.02
C THR A 60 5.06 4.78 -1.41
N ARG A 61 5.16 4.54 -0.09
CA ARG A 61 6.44 4.42 0.62
C ARG A 61 7.28 3.26 0.08
N GLU A 62 6.67 2.15 -0.29
CA GLU A 62 7.38 1.03 -0.89
C GLU A 62 7.94 1.35 -2.28
N LEU A 63 7.20 2.09 -3.09
CA LEU A 63 7.68 2.54 -4.40
C LEU A 63 8.83 3.55 -4.26
N GLU A 64 8.72 4.51 -3.35
CA GLU A 64 9.79 5.48 -3.02
C GLU A 64 11.05 4.77 -2.51
N TYR A 65 10.88 3.78 -1.64
CA TYR A 65 11.98 2.97 -1.14
C TYR A 65 12.69 2.22 -2.27
N ARG A 66 11.94 1.59 -3.19
CA ARG A 66 12.52 0.89 -4.35
C ARG A 66 13.23 1.83 -5.32
N GLN A 67 12.75 3.06 -5.50
CA GLN A 67 13.44 4.05 -6.34
C GLN A 67 14.81 4.43 -5.77
N THR A 68 14.93 4.43 -4.44
CA THR A 68 16.20 4.73 -3.75
C THR A 68 17.10 3.51 -3.57
N HIS A 69 16.54 2.29 -3.65
CA HIS A 69 17.24 1.02 -3.49
C HIS A 69 16.93 0.06 -4.65
N PRO A 70 17.34 0.36 -5.88
CA PRO A 70 16.95 -0.40 -7.08
C PRO A 70 17.49 -1.84 -7.10
N ASP A 71 18.64 -2.08 -6.46
CA ASP A 71 19.31 -3.39 -6.44
C ASP A 71 18.87 -4.29 -5.27
N GLU A 72 17.98 -3.79 -4.39
CA GLU A 72 17.53 -4.57 -3.24
C GLU A 72 16.58 -5.70 -3.64
N ILE A 73 16.90 -6.92 -3.21
CA ILE A 73 16.10 -8.10 -3.51
C ILE A 73 14.74 -8.01 -2.82
N VAL A 74 13.68 -8.07 -3.61
CA VAL A 74 12.31 -8.12 -3.10
C VAL A 74 12.08 -9.48 -2.41
N GLY A 75 12.03 -9.48 -1.08
CA GLY A 75 11.77 -10.69 -0.30
C GLY A 75 10.39 -11.32 -0.60
N VAL A 76 10.33 -12.65 -0.51
CA VAL A 76 9.11 -13.45 -0.74
C VAL A 76 7.99 -13.09 0.23
N ARG A 77 8.32 -12.66 1.45
CA ARG A 77 7.35 -12.34 2.49
C ARG A 77 6.58 -11.06 2.17
N ILE A 78 5.29 -11.17 1.92
CA ILE A 78 4.41 -10.05 1.50
C ILE A 78 4.18 -9.01 2.62
N ARG A 79 4.08 -9.47 3.87
CA ARG A 79 3.92 -8.64 5.08
C ARG A 79 5.20 -8.59 5.89
N SER A 80 5.51 -7.44 6.49
CA SER A 80 6.60 -7.32 7.45
C SER A 80 6.41 -8.29 8.62
N PRO A 81 7.51 -8.73 9.29
CA PRO A 81 7.40 -9.41 10.58
C PRO A 81 6.49 -8.62 11.53
N GLY A 82 5.61 -9.31 12.25
CA GLY A 82 4.83 -8.66 13.30
C GLY A 82 5.78 -8.12 14.36
N GLY A 83 5.46 -6.97 14.96
CA GLY A 83 6.35 -6.27 15.92
C GLY A 83 6.62 -7.00 17.24
N GLY A 84 6.20 -8.26 17.38
CA GLY A 84 6.29 -9.03 18.61
C GLY A 84 5.45 -8.43 19.76
N ARG A 85 5.26 -9.21 20.82
CA ARG A 85 4.91 -8.64 22.12
C ARG A 85 6.24 -8.16 22.72
N LYS A 86 6.31 -6.90 23.15
CA LYS A 86 7.48 -6.39 23.89
C LYS A 86 7.73 -7.29 25.11
N SER A 87 8.99 -7.60 25.37
CA SER A 87 9.39 -8.43 26.50
C SER A 87 8.96 -7.77 27.83
N LEU A 88 8.63 -8.58 28.85
CA LEU A 88 8.35 -8.09 30.20
C LEU A 88 9.53 -7.29 30.76
N GLY A 89 10.77 -7.68 30.43
CA GLY A 89 11.98 -6.95 30.80
C GLY A 89 12.12 -5.57 30.14
N GLU A 90 11.46 -5.34 28.99
CA GLU A 90 11.44 -4.03 28.32
C GLU A 90 10.30 -3.13 28.82
N THR A 91 9.23 -3.73 29.35
CA THR A 91 8.02 -2.99 29.77
C THR A 91 7.98 -2.74 31.28
N ALA A 92 8.67 -3.57 32.07
CA ALA A 92 8.78 -3.49 33.52
C ALA A 92 10.21 -3.87 33.98
N PRO A 93 11.16 -2.91 33.98
CA PRO A 93 12.50 -3.17 34.49
C PRO A 93 12.41 -3.50 35.99
N GLY A 94 12.77 -4.74 36.37
CA GLY A 94 12.72 -5.22 37.76
C GLY A 94 12.04 -6.58 37.96
N LEU A 95 11.45 -7.17 36.92
CA LEU A 95 10.88 -8.51 36.95
C LEU A 95 11.82 -9.51 36.25
N LEU A 96 12.94 -9.85 36.89
CA LEU A 96 13.73 -11.06 36.62
C LEU A 96 14.24 -11.63 37.94
#